data_AF-A0A7C8AMH0-F1
#
_entry.id   AF-A0A7C8AMH0-F1
#
_cell.length_a   1.000
_cell.length_b   1.000
_cell.length_c   1.000
_cell.angle_alpha   90.00
_cell.angle_beta   90.00
_cell.angle_gamma   90.00
#
_symmetry.space_group_name_H-M   'P 1'
#
loop_
_entity.id
_entity.type
_entity.pdbx_description
1 polymer ?
#
loop_
_entity_poly.entity_id
_entity_poly.type
_entity_poly.pdbx_seq_one_letter_code
_entity_poly.pdbx_strand_id
1 'polypeptide(L)'
;MECDVCHTRSSAGYCAECNKLLCEECAVTCSRCGSLVCPDHMHETRSGRLLCAECVRERQERRSKYQAAKAAVAADEEAAVADEAEAEEEVEVLTASAAKVISPWTLSVSAGGAALVIVVVAIFFPYFRVVSFGWTSALVIMVAVGGAFWGVVGLIFPRYYEDRSRSLLGVVLAVAALGCAVFGIAREAKVALEEKALREAGPRAYLKSDAERKEYKDTILRGELPAKGE
;
A
#
# COMPACT_ATOMS: atom_id res chain seq x y z
N MET A 1 -43.70 39.28 21.00
CA MET A 1 -43.94 37.89 21.46
C MET A 1 -42.74 37.50 22.31
N GLU A 2 -42.95 36.82 23.43
CA GLU A 2 -41.89 36.46 24.38
C GLU A 2 -41.43 35.02 24.14
N CYS A 3 -40.13 34.74 24.32
CA CYS A 3 -39.57 33.39 24.23
C CYS A 3 -40.15 32.50 25.34
N ASP A 4 -40.59 31.29 25.03
CA ASP A 4 -41.20 30.39 26.02
C ASP A 4 -40.17 29.76 26.98
N VAL A 5 -38.87 29.87 26.68
CA VAL A 5 -37.77 29.32 27.50
C VAL A 5 -37.18 30.37 28.44
N CYS A 6 -36.88 31.57 27.94
CA CYS A 6 -36.22 32.62 28.72
C CYS A 6 -37.06 33.89 28.93
N HIS A 7 -38.29 33.94 28.40
CA HIS A 7 -39.24 35.07 28.51
C HIS A 7 -38.72 36.43 28.01
N THR A 8 -37.68 36.45 27.18
CA THR A 8 -37.21 37.69 26.54
C THR A 8 -38.04 38.05 25.31
N ARG A 9 -38.14 39.36 25.00
CA ARG A 9 -38.91 39.91 23.87
C ARG A 9 -38.16 39.84 22.53
N SER A 10 -37.55 38.70 22.21
CA SER A 10 -36.91 38.43 20.91
C SER A 10 -37.27 37.03 20.47
N SER A 11 -38.20 36.87 19.51
CA SER A 11 -38.55 35.55 18.96
C SER A 11 -37.99 35.42 17.55
N ALA A 12 -37.20 34.37 17.32
CA ALA A 12 -36.60 34.04 16.02
C ALA A 12 -37.47 33.06 15.22
N GLY A 13 -38.17 32.16 15.91
CA GLY A 13 -39.02 31.15 15.27
C GLY A 13 -39.76 30.27 16.26
N TYR A 14 -40.31 29.17 15.76
CA TYR A 14 -41.07 28.19 16.54
C TYR A 14 -40.32 26.84 16.56
N CYS A 15 -40.41 26.13 17.67
CA CYS A 15 -39.95 24.74 17.77
C CYS A 15 -40.77 23.86 16.81
N ALA A 16 -40.10 23.05 15.98
CA ALA A 16 -40.77 22.19 15.01
C ALA A 16 -41.67 21.10 15.63
N GLU A 17 -41.49 20.76 16.91
CA GLU A 17 -42.23 19.67 17.58
C GLU A 17 -43.38 20.18 18.45
N CYS A 18 -43.12 21.19 19.29
CA CYS A 18 -44.11 21.70 20.24
C CYS A 18 -44.67 23.09 19.88
N ASN A 19 -44.23 23.69 18.77
CA ASN A 19 -44.65 25.02 18.30
C ASN A 19 -44.49 26.16 19.33
N LYS A 20 -43.62 26.00 20.34
CA LYS A 20 -43.25 27.05 21.28
C LYS A 20 -42.38 28.12 20.59
N LEU A 21 -42.58 29.39 20.94
CA LEU A 21 -41.76 30.52 20.44
C LEU A 21 -40.37 30.50 21.09
N LEU A 22 -39.32 30.58 20.28
CA LEU A 22 -37.93 30.54 20.73
C LEU A 22 -37.17 31.79 20.26
N CYS A 23 -36.28 32.31 21.11
CA CYS A 23 -35.29 33.31 20.72
C CYS A 23 -34.08 32.67 20.02
N GLU A 24 -33.21 33.48 19.43
CA GLU A 24 -31.99 33.00 18.76
C GLU A 24 -31.03 32.25 19.69
N GLU A 25 -31.01 32.60 20.98
CA GLU A 25 -30.13 31.97 21.97
C GLU A 25 -30.67 30.63 22.50
N CYS A 26 -31.99 30.51 22.62
CA CYS A 26 -32.64 29.29 23.13
C CYS A 26 -32.98 28.29 22.02
N ALA A 27 -33.04 28.72 20.77
CA ALA A 27 -33.31 27.84 19.65
C ALA A 27 -32.02 27.12 19.22
N VAL A 28 -32.09 25.79 19.18
CA VAL A 28 -31.01 24.96 18.64
C VAL A 28 -31.40 24.51 17.25
N THR A 29 -30.50 24.65 16.28
CA THR A 29 -30.71 24.16 14.92
C THR A 29 -30.38 22.67 14.83
N CYS A 30 -31.31 21.89 14.27
CA CYS A 30 -31.07 20.48 14.00
C CYS A 30 -29.96 20.34 12.94
N SER A 31 -28.88 19.63 13.28
CA SER A 31 -27.72 19.45 12.39
C SER A 31 -28.01 18.69 11.08
N ARG A 32 -29.20 18.10 10.94
CA ARG A 32 -29.61 17.31 9.76
C ARG A 32 -30.60 18.04 8.86
N CYS A 33 -31.71 18.56 9.41
CA CYS A 33 -32.77 19.21 8.63
C CYS A 33 -32.80 20.73 8.77
N GLY A 34 -32.01 21.32 9.68
CA GLY A 34 -31.96 22.76 9.90
C GLY A 34 -33.14 23.35 10.68
N SER A 35 -34.11 22.54 11.12
CA SER A 35 -35.25 23.02 11.90
C SER A 35 -34.83 23.55 13.26
N LEU A 36 -35.53 24.57 13.78
CA LEU A 36 -35.35 25.09 15.13
C LEU A 36 -36.06 24.18 16.14
N VAL A 37 -35.37 23.82 17.22
CA VAL A 37 -35.84 22.90 18.27
C VAL A 37 -35.54 23.51 19.63
N CYS A 38 -36.44 23.32 20.59
CA CYS A 38 -36.20 23.73 21.97
C CYS A 38 -35.32 22.70 22.71
N PRO A 39 -34.69 23.07 23.84
CA PRO A 39 -33.82 22.17 24.61
C PRO A 39 -34.49 20.86 25.05
N ASP A 40 -35.80 20.88 25.29
CA ASP A 40 -36.55 19.68 25.71
C ASP A 40 -36.72 18.63 24.58
N HIS A 41 -36.70 19.07 23.32
CA HIS A 41 -36.90 18.21 22.14
C HIS A 41 -35.60 17.95 21.38
N MET A 42 -34.46 18.40 21.91
CA MET A 42 -33.16 18.12 21.31
C MET A 42 -32.57 16.81 21.87
N HIS A 43 -31.93 16.05 21.00
CA HIS A 43 -31.19 14.87 21.37
C HIS A 43 -29.73 14.97 20.93
N GLU A 44 -28.83 14.78 21.89
CA GLU A 44 -27.40 14.71 21.62
C GLU A 44 -26.98 13.29 21.22
N THR A 45 -26.39 13.18 20.04
CA THR A 45 -25.80 11.92 19.57
C THR A 45 -24.44 11.68 20.21
N ARG A 46 -23.94 10.43 20.20
CA ARG A 46 -22.58 10.09 20.66
C ARG A 46 -21.46 10.90 19.97
N SER A 47 -21.73 11.49 18.80
CA SER A 47 -20.81 12.35 18.06
C SER A 47 -20.90 13.83 18.45
N GLY A 48 -21.69 14.19 19.47
CA GLY A 48 -21.95 15.58 19.89
C GLY A 48 -22.84 16.37 18.93
N ARG A 49 -23.51 15.71 17.97
CA ARG A 49 -24.46 16.37 17.06
C ARG A 49 -25.84 16.42 17.68
N LEU A 50 -26.49 17.58 17.60
CA LEU A 50 -27.86 17.82 18.07
C LEU A 50 -28.85 17.54 16.94
N LEU A 51 -29.87 16.73 17.24
CA LEU A 51 -30.93 16.32 16.31
C LEU A 51 -32.31 16.53 16.92
N CYS A 52 -33.31 16.84 16.09
CA CYS A 52 -34.72 16.78 16.47
C CYS A 52 -35.20 15.33 16.63
N ALA A 53 -36.30 15.10 17.35
CA ALA A 53 -36.90 13.80 17.58
C ALA A 53 -37.30 13.10 16.29
N GLU A 54 -37.80 13.82 15.28
CA GLU A 54 -38.13 13.23 13.98
C GLU A 54 -36.89 12.62 13.30
N CYS A 55 -35.77 13.36 13.28
CA CYS A 55 -34.51 12.87 12.72
C CYS A 55 -33.92 11.69 13.52
N VAL A 56 -34.15 11.65 14.84
CA VAL A 56 -33.75 10.52 15.68
C VAL A 56 -34.60 9.30 15.38
N ARG A 57 -35.93 9.44 15.25
CA ARG A 57 -36.85 8.35 14.92
C ARG A 57 -36.51 7.74 13.56
N GLU A 58 -36.31 8.56 12.53
CA GLU A 58 -35.91 8.08 11.21
C GLU A 58 -34.58 7.32 11.25
N ARG A 59 -33.63 7.79 12.07
CA ARG A 59 -32.34 7.10 12.28
C ARG A 59 -32.52 5.76 12.99
N GLN A 60 -33.40 5.69 13.99
CA GLN A 60 -33.72 4.44 14.69
C GLN A 60 -34.40 3.43 13.76
N GLU A 61 -35.34 3.87 12.92
CA GLU A 61 -35.99 3.02 11.92
C GLU A 61 -35.02 2.48 10.87
N ARG A 62 -34.10 3.32 10.38
CA ARG A 62 -33.04 2.85 9.47
C ARG A 62 -32.14 1.81 10.15
N ARG A 63 -31.81 2.03 11.43
CA ARG A 63 -30.99 1.10 12.21
C ARG A 63 -31.72 -0.22 12.47
N SER A 64 -33.01 -0.18 12.82
CA SER A 64 -33.80 -1.40 13.05
C SER A 64 -34.00 -2.18 11.76
N LYS A 65 -34.25 -1.52 10.62
CA LYS A 65 -34.31 -2.17 9.30
C LYS A 65 -32.98 -2.84 8.94
N TYR A 66 -31.86 -2.16 9.15
CA TYR A 66 -30.54 -2.74 8.91
C TYR A 66 -30.25 -3.92 9.84
N GLN A 67 -30.61 -3.82 11.12
CA GLN A 67 -30.44 -4.91 12.08
C GLN A 67 -31.34 -6.11 11.77
N ALA A 68 -32.59 -5.87 11.37
CA ALA A 68 -33.51 -6.92 10.93
C ALA A 68 -33.01 -7.60 9.65
N ALA A 69 -32.54 -6.84 8.66
CA ALA A 69 -31.93 -7.38 7.45
C ALA A 69 -30.68 -8.20 7.77
N LYS A 70 -29.82 -7.70 8.67
CA LYS A 70 -28.62 -8.43 9.12
C LYS A 70 -28.98 -9.73 9.85
N ALA A 71 -30.01 -9.69 10.70
CA ALA A 71 -30.47 -10.86 11.44
C ALA A 71 -31.12 -11.91 10.53
N ALA A 72 -31.88 -11.48 9.51
CA ALA A 72 -32.44 -12.37 8.50
C ALA A 72 -31.31 -13.08 7.71
N VAL A 73 -30.31 -12.33 7.26
CA VAL A 73 -29.14 -12.93 6.56
C VAL A 73 -28.37 -13.90 7.47
N ALA A 74 -28.18 -13.55 8.75
CA ALA A 74 -27.50 -14.45 9.69
C ALA A 74 -28.29 -15.73 9.95
N ALA A 75 -29.62 -15.67 10.01
CA ALA A 75 -30.47 -16.84 10.20
C ALA A 75 -30.45 -17.76 8.96
N ASP A 76 -30.42 -17.19 7.77
CA ASP A 76 -30.30 -17.95 6.52
C ASP A 76 -28.90 -18.59 6.39
N GLU A 77 -27.85 -17.91 6.84
CA GLU A 77 -26.47 -18.42 6.85
C GLU A 77 -26.30 -19.57 7.86
N GLU A 78 -26.89 -19.48 9.05
CA GLU A 78 -26.90 -20.60 10.02
C GLU A 78 -27.69 -21.82 9.49
N ALA A 79 -28.76 -21.61 8.72
CA ALA A 79 -29.51 -22.70 8.09
C ALA A 79 -28.72 -23.36 6.95
N ALA A 80 -27.95 -22.60 6.17
CA ALA A 80 -27.12 -23.11 5.09
C ALA A 80 -25.89 -23.92 5.59
N VAL A 81 -25.26 -23.50 6.69
CA VAL A 81 -24.12 -24.21 7.30
C VAL A 81 -24.54 -25.56 7.92
N ALA A 82 -25.83 -25.74 8.24
CA ALA A 82 -26.35 -27.03 8.71
C ALA A 82 -26.55 -28.07 7.58
N ASP A 83 -26.65 -27.63 6.32
CA ASP A 83 -26.79 -28.51 5.14
C ASP A 83 -25.44 -28.73 4.40
N GLU A 84 -24.42 -27.89 4.63
CA GLU A 84 -23.10 -27.97 3.96
C GLU A 84 -21.99 -28.68 4.78
N ALA A 85 -22.34 -29.63 5.65
CA ALA A 85 -21.37 -30.63 6.12
C ALA A 85 -21.11 -31.77 5.10
N GLU A 86 -21.76 -31.72 3.91
CA GLU A 86 -21.57 -32.71 2.84
C GLU A 86 -21.12 -32.14 1.48
N ALA A 87 -20.88 -30.84 1.33
CA ALA A 87 -20.51 -30.28 0.02
C ALA A 87 -19.50 -29.12 0.13
N GLU A 88 -18.23 -29.46 0.30
CA GLU A 88 -17.11 -28.60 -0.09
C GLU A 88 -17.12 -28.42 -1.62
N GLU A 89 -17.61 -27.31 -2.16
CA GLU A 89 -17.04 -26.58 -3.33
C GLU A 89 -18.01 -25.51 -3.86
N GLU A 90 -17.47 -24.31 -4.12
CA GLU A 90 -18.06 -23.19 -4.85
C GLU A 90 -19.28 -22.54 -4.17
N VAL A 91 -19.20 -21.33 -3.62
CA VAL A 91 -19.26 -20.09 -4.42
C VAL A 91 -18.80 -18.89 -3.56
N GLU A 92 -17.66 -18.30 -3.93
CA GLU A 92 -17.09 -17.07 -3.35
C GLU A 92 -17.70 -15.84 -4.05
N VAL A 93 -18.72 -15.19 -3.45
CA VAL A 93 -19.38 -13.99 -4.02
C VAL A 93 -19.17 -12.74 -3.15
N LEU A 94 -18.12 -11.98 -3.52
CA LEU A 94 -18.13 -10.55 -3.88
C LEU A 94 -19.04 -9.56 -3.10
N THR A 95 -18.87 -9.40 -1.78
CA THR A 95 -19.20 -8.11 -1.11
C THR A 95 -18.09 -7.66 -0.16
N ALA A 96 -16.93 -7.34 -0.74
CA ALA A 96 -15.84 -6.68 -0.06
C ALA A 96 -16.11 -5.18 0.12
N SER A 97 -16.27 -4.70 1.36
CA SER A 97 -15.74 -3.38 1.74
C SER A 97 -15.41 -3.24 3.23
N ALA A 98 -15.35 -4.32 4.01
CA ALA A 98 -14.58 -4.30 5.24
C ALA A 98 -13.12 -4.47 4.82
N ALA A 99 -12.35 -3.38 4.81
CA ALA A 99 -10.93 -3.42 4.49
C ALA A 99 -10.25 -4.43 5.43
N LYS A 100 -10.01 -5.64 4.93
CA LYS A 100 -9.33 -6.70 5.67
C LYS A 100 -7.98 -6.13 6.03
N VAL A 101 -7.73 -5.96 7.33
CA VAL A 101 -6.46 -5.44 7.83
C VAL A 101 -5.39 -6.39 7.33
N ILE A 102 -4.59 -5.92 6.37
CA ILE A 102 -3.56 -6.73 5.73
C ILE A 102 -2.54 -7.08 6.83
N SER A 103 -2.37 -8.38 7.06
CA SER A 103 -1.40 -8.86 8.05
C SER A 103 0.02 -8.47 7.64
N PRO A 104 0.87 -8.01 8.56
CA PRO A 104 2.24 -7.56 8.24
C PRO A 104 3.10 -8.64 7.56
N TRP A 105 2.91 -9.91 7.91
CA TRP A 105 3.63 -11.02 7.29
C TRP A 105 3.30 -11.14 5.80
N THR A 106 2.05 -10.85 5.39
CA THR A 106 1.64 -10.92 3.99
C THR A 106 2.38 -9.88 3.17
N LEU A 107 2.48 -8.64 3.68
CA LEU A 107 3.26 -7.58 3.05
C LEU A 107 4.76 -7.92 2.98
N SER A 108 5.32 -8.50 4.06
CA SER A 108 6.73 -8.89 4.08
C SER A 108 7.05 -10.01 3.09
N VAL A 109 6.25 -11.08 3.06
CA VAL A 109 6.43 -12.22 2.15
C VAL A 109 6.18 -11.81 0.70
N SER A 110 5.13 -11.03 0.42
CA SER A 110 4.83 -10.58 -0.94
C SER A 110 5.91 -9.62 -1.47
N ALA A 111 6.36 -8.66 -0.65
CA ALA A 111 7.41 -7.73 -1.04
C ALA A 111 8.77 -8.43 -1.20
N GLY A 112 9.14 -9.30 -0.25
CA GLY A 112 10.38 -10.07 -0.32
C GLY A 112 10.40 -11.03 -1.52
N GLY A 113 9.29 -11.74 -1.77
CA GLY A 113 9.12 -12.61 -2.93
C GLY A 113 9.18 -11.84 -4.25
N ALA A 114 8.47 -10.71 -4.36
CA ALA A 114 8.51 -9.87 -5.55
C ALA A 114 9.93 -9.33 -5.83
N ALA A 115 10.64 -8.86 -4.79
CA ALA A 115 12.03 -8.41 -4.94
C ALA A 115 12.95 -9.54 -5.45
N LEU A 116 12.81 -10.74 -4.89
CA LEU A 116 13.60 -11.90 -5.32
C LEU A 116 13.32 -12.24 -6.80
N VAL A 117 12.05 -12.28 -7.21
CA VAL A 117 11.66 -12.56 -8.60
C VAL A 117 12.24 -11.51 -9.55
N ILE A 118 12.15 -10.21 -9.20
CA ILE A 118 12.72 -9.13 -10.02
C ILE A 118 14.23 -9.31 -10.17
N VAL A 119 14.94 -9.66 -9.10
CA VAL A 119 16.40 -9.91 -9.14
C VAL A 119 16.74 -11.10 -10.03
N VAL A 120 16.01 -12.21 -9.89
CA VAL A 120 16.21 -13.42 -10.70
C VAL A 120 15.97 -13.09 -12.18
N VAL A 121 14.88 -12.41 -12.52
CA VAL A 121 14.59 -11.99 -13.89
C VAL A 121 15.69 -11.07 -14.43
N ALA A 122 16.15 -10.09 -13.66
CA ALA A 122 17.25 -9.22 -14.07
C ALA A 122 18.57 -9.99 -14.28
N ILE A 123 18.79 -11.09 -13.53
CA ILE A 123 19.95 -11.95 -13.70
C ILE A 123 19.91 -12.72 -15.02
N PHE A 124 18.77 -13.34 -15.35
CA PHE A 124 18.60 -14.17 -16.53
C PHE A 124 18.39 -13.38 -17.83
N PHE A 125 17.78 -12.19 -17.77
CA PHE A 125 17.46 -11.37 -18.93
C PHE A 125 18.30 -10.10 -18.96
N PRO A 126 19.52 -10.14 -19.54
CA PRO A 126 20.43 -8.99 -19.56
C PRO A 126 19.87 -7.79 -20.33
N TYR A 127 18.87 -7.98 -21.18
CA TYR A 127 18.18 -6.90 -21.89
C TYR A 127 17.60 -5.85 -20.93
N PHE A 128 17.04 -6.27 -19.80
CA PHE A 128 16.49 -5.34 -18.80
C PHE A 128 17.57 -4.54 -18.06
N ARG A 129 18.82 -5.04 -18.03
CA ARG A 129 19.94 -4.34 -17.40
C ARG A 129 20.36 -3.10 -18.18
N VAL A 130 20.34 -3.17 -19.51
CA VAL A 130 20.87 -2.09 -20.39
C VAL A 130 19.98 -0.84 -20.36
N VAL A 131 18.66 -1.03 -20.27
CA VAL A 131 17.68 0.08 -20.39
C VAL A 131 17.51 0.87 -19.09
N SER A 132 17.87 0.29 -17.93
CA SER A 132 17.50 0.87 -16.63
C SER A 132 18.60 0.71 -15.59
N PHE A 133 19.85 0.92 -16.02
CA PHE A 133 21.02 0.83 -15.17
C PHE A 133 20.98 1.92 -14.10
N GLY A 134 20.93 1.51 -12.83
CA GLY A 134 20.84 2.39 -11.66
C GLY A 134 19.45 2.43 -11.01
N TRP A 135 18.38 2.59 -11.79
CA TRP A 135 17.04 2.69 -11.20
C TRP A 135 16.46 1.34 -10.78
N THR A 136 16.71 0.28 -11.57
CA THR A 136 16.28 -1.08 -11.24
C THR A 136 16.94 -1.63 -9.98
N SER A 137 18.26 -1.43 -9.83
CA SER A 137 19.00 -1.86 -8.64
C SER A 137 18.56 -1.08 -7.40
N ALA A 138 18.35 0.24 -7.51
CA ALA A 138 17.81 1.04 -6.42
C ALA A 138 16.40 0.60 -6.01
N LEU A 139 15.52 0.32 -6.99
CA LEU A 139 14.15 -0.14 -6.74
C LEU A 139 14.15 -1.49 -6.01
N VAL A 140 14.94 -2.46 -6.48
CA VAL A 140 15.10 -3.76 -5.82
C VAL A 140 15.55 -3.60 -4.37
N ILE A 141 16.56 -2.78 -4.11
CA ILE A 141 17.06 -2.53 -2.75
C ILE A 141 15.95 -1.91 -1.89
N MET A 142 15.22 -0.92 -2.41
CA MET A 142 14.12 -0.27 -1.70
C MET A 142 12.98 -1.25 -1.35
N VAL A 143 12.57 -2.09 -2.30
CA VAL A 143 11.51 -3.09 -2.08
C VAL A 143 11.96 -4.15 -1.07
N ALA A 144 13.21 -4.63 -1.18
CA ALA A 144 13.75 -5.61 -0.24
C ALA A 144 13.89 -5.04 1.18
N VAL A 145 14.37 -3.80 1.32
CA VAL A 145 14.43 -3.09 2.62
C VAL A 145 13.03 -2.90 3.20
N GLY A 146 12.04 -2.51 2.38
CA GLY A 146 10.65 -2.42 2.81
C GLY A 146 10.07 -3.75 3.29
N GLY A 147 10.33 -4.84 2.56
CA GLY A 147 9.93 -6.19 2.94
C GLY A 147 10.57 -6.66 4.26
N ALA A 148 11.86 -6.35 4.46
CA ALA A 148 12.57 -6.65 5.70
C ALA A 148 12.02 -5.83 6.88
N PHE A 149 11.76 -4.53 6.68
CA PHE A 149 11.17 -3.65 7.69
C PHE A 149 9.83 -4.19 8.21
N TRP A 150 8.91 -4.54 7.31
CA TRP A 150 7.62 -5.12 7.69
C TRP A 150 7.75 -6.49 8.38
N GLY A 151 8.72 -7.30 7.96
CA GLY A 151 9.03 -8.57 8.63
C GLY A 151 9.50 -8.36 10.07
N VAL A 152 10.38 -7.38 10.32
CA VAL A 152 10.85 -7.00 11.66
C VAL A 152 9.70 -6.46 12.52
N VAL A 153 8.81 -5.64 11.95
CA VAL A 153 7.57 -5.21 12.63
C VAL A 153 6.75 -6.42 13.07
N GLY A 154 6.52 -7.40 12.18
CA GLY A 154 5.83 -8.65 12.53
C GLY A 154 6.48 -9.43 13.69
N LEU A 155 7.80 -9.35 13.85
CA LEU A 155 8.53 -10.03 14.92
C LEU A 155 8.42 -9.32 16.28
N ILE A 156 8.42 -7.99 16.28
CA ILE A 156 8.43 -7.16 17.51
C ILE A 156 7.05 -7.13 18.16
N PHE A 157 5.97 -7.00 17.39
CA PHE A 157 4.63 -6.76 17.93
C PHE A 157 3.99 -8.04 18.51
N PRO A 158 3.56 -8.04 19.80
CA PRO A 158 2.99 -9.22 20.44
C PRO A 158 1.70 -9.74 19.81
N ARG A 159 1.00 -8.89 19.05
CA ARG A 159 -0.23 -9.27 18.36
C ARG A 159 -0.02 -10.33 17.27
N TYR A 160 1.23 -10.56 16.84
CA TYR A 160 1.57 -11.45 15.71
C TYR A 160 2.45 -12.65 16.13
N TYR A 161 2.42 -13.07 17.39
CA TYR A 161 3.25 -14.20 17.86
C TYR A 161 3.00 -15.50 17.07
N GLU A 162 1.75 -15.79 16.72
CA GLU A 162 1.36 -16.98 15.94
C GLU A 162 1.94 -16.96 14.51
N ASP A 163 2.16 -15.77 13.93
CA ASP A 163 2.64 -15.57 12.55
C ASP A 163 4.16 -15.31 12.45
N ARG A 164 4.92 -15.55 13.51
CA ARG A 164 6.37 -15.25 13.55
C ARG A 164 7.18 -16.04 12.52
N SER A 165 6.88 -17.32 12.32
CA SER A 165 7.57 -18.16 11.34
C SER A 165 7.40 -17.60 9.91
N ARG A 166 6.21 -17.11 9.58
CA ARG A 166 5.91 -16.48 8.28
C ARG A 166 6.63 -15.14 8.13
N SER A 167 6.69 -14.34 9.19
CA SER A 167 7.45 -13.09 9.20
C SER A 167 8.96 -13.32 9.06
N LEU A 168 9.51 -14.36 9.70
CA LEU A 168 10.91 -14.77 9.52
C LEU A 168 11.20 -15.15 8.06
N LEU A 169 10.30 -15.90 7.43
CA LEU A 169 10.44 -16.28 6.03
C LEU A 169 10.49 -15.05 5.11
N GLY A 170 9.64 -14.05 5.34
CA GLY A 170 9.68 -12.77 4.62
C GLY A 170 11.03 -12.03 4.79
N VAL A 171 11.57 -11.99 6.00
CA VAL A 171 12.89 -11.40 6.27
C VAL A 171 14.02 -12.16 5.55
N VAL A 172 14.00 -13.50 5.60
CA VAL A 172 15.02 -14.33 4.93
C VAL A 172 15.00 -14.10 3.41
N LEU A 173 13.81 -14.03 2.80
CA LEU A 173 13.66 -13.72 1.38
C LEU A 173 14.18 -12.33 1.03
N ALA A 174 13.90 -11.33 1.85
CA ALA A 174 14.40 -9.97 1.65
C ALA A 174 15.93 -9.90 1.74
N VAL A 175 16.55 -10.58 2.72
CA VAL A 175 18.00 -10.66 2.87
C VAL A 175 18.64 -11.39 1.68
N ALA A 176 18.04 -12.49 1.22
CA ALA A 176 18.51 -13.21 0.03
C ALA A 176 18.45 -12.33 -1.22
N ALA A 177 17.35 -11.59 -1.43
CA ALA A 177 17.21 -10.66 -2.54
C ALA A 177 18.27 -9.55 -2.51
N LEU A 178 18.56 -8.98 -1.33
CA LEU A 178 19.64 -7.99 -1.15
C LEU A 178 21.01 -8.58 -1.47
N GLY A 179 21.29 -9.80 -0.99
CA GLY A 179 22.54 -10.49 -1.29
C GLY A 179 22.75 -10.71 -2.79
N CYS A 180 21.72 -11.18 -3.49
CA CYS A 180 21.75 -11.36 -4.94
C CYS A 180 21.90 -10.03 -5.69
N ALA A 181 21.24 -8.96 -5.24
CA ALA A 181 21.36 -7.63 -5.83
C ALA A 181 22.78 -7.07 -5.70
N VAL A 182 23.37 -7.13 -4.49
CA VAL A 182 24.77 -6.70 -4.24
C VAL A 182 25.75 -7.52 -5.07
N PHE A 183 25.57 -8.85 -5.12
CA PHE A 183 26.40 -9.71 -5.94
C PHE A 183 26.32 -9.35 -7.44
N GLY A 184 25.11 -9.05 -7.94
CA GLY A 184 24.90 -8.56 -9.30
C GLY A 184 25.68 -7.28 -9.59
N ILE A 185 25.56 -6.28 -8.71
CA ILE A 185 26.27 -4.99 -8.83
C ILE A 185 27.79 -5.20 -8.79
N ALA A 186 28.29 -6.04 -7.88
CA ALA A 186 29.72 -6.32 -7.76
C ALA A 186 30.28 -7.01 -9.02
N ARG A 187 29.54 -7.98 -9.58
CA ARG A 187 29.91 -8.65 -10.83
C ARG A 187 29.96 -7.67 -12.00
N GLU A 188 28.97 -6.79 -12.11
CA GLU A 188 28.92 -5.77 -13.17
C GLU A 188 30.02 -4.73 -13.02
N ALA A 189 30.31 -4.27 -11.80
CA ALA A 189 31.42 -3.37 -11.53
C ALA A 189 32.76 -3.98 -11.94
N LYS A 190 32.95 -5.28 -11.70
CA LYS A 190 34.14 -6.01 -12.16
C LYS A 190 34.26 -6.03 -13.68
N VAL A 191 33.18 -6.36 -14.39
CA VAL A 191 33.15 -6.38 -15.87
C VAL A 191 33.42 -4.98 -16.44
N ALA A 192 32.82 -3.95 -15.85
CA ALA A 192 33.02 -2.56 -16.27
C ALA A 192 34.47 -2.09 -16.03
N LEU A 193 35.12 -2.53 -14.95
CA LEU A 193 36.53 -2.27 -14.68
C LEU A 193 37.44 -3.00 -15.68
N GLU A 194 37.14 -4.26 -16.00
CA GLU A 194 37.87 -5.02 -17.03
C GLU A 194 37.74 -4.37 -18.40
N GLU A 195 36.54 -3.89 -18.76
CA GLU A 195 36.32 -3.19 -20.02
C GLU A 195 37.06 -1.84 -20.07
N LYS A 196 37.04 -1.07 -18.98
CA LYS A 196 37.82 0.18 -18.87
C LYS A 196 39.32 -0.10 -18.97
N ALA A 197 39.82 -1.13 -18.29
CA ALA A 197 41.20 -1.55 -18.36
C ALA A 197 41.59 -1.94 -19.79
N LEU A 198 40.74 -2.67 -20.51
CA LEU A 198 40.96 -3.02 -21.92
C LEU A 198 40.96 -1.79 -22.84
N ARG A 199 40.08 -0.81 -22.60
CA ARG A 199 40.03 0.44 -23.37
C ARG A 199 41.26 1.32 -23.13
N GLU A 200 41.68 1.47 -21.87
CA GLU A 200 42.85 2.27 -21.48
C GLU A 200 44.17 1.62 -21.89
N ALA A 201 44.26 0.29 -21.83
CA ALA A 201 45.39 -0.47 -22.35
C ALA A 201 45.62 -0.22 -23.86
N GLY A 202 44.56 0.19 -24.56
CA GLY A 202 44.56 0.50 -25.98
C GLY A 202 44.98 -0.69 -26.86
N PRO A 203 45.03 -0.53 -28.20
CA PRO A 203 45.63 -1.55 -29.07
C PRO A 203 47.12 -1.80 -28.77
N ARG A 204 47.75 -0.95 -27.95
CA ARG A 204 49.17 -1.05 -27.56
C ARG A 204 49.47 -2.15 -26.56
N ALA A 205 48.48 -2.71 -25.87
CA ALA A 205 48.69 -3.82 -24.94
C ALA A 205 48.68 -5.21 -25.60
N TYR A 206 48.23 -5.30 -26.86
CA TYR A 206 48.32 -6.54 -27.65
C TYR A 206 49.68 -6.73 -28.33
N LEU A 207 50.52 -5.70 -28.39
CA LEU A 207 51.87 -5.78 -28.95
C LEU A 207 52.80 -6.24 -27.82
N LYS A 208 53.06 -7.55 -27.77
CA LYS A 208 53.83 -8.21 -26.70
C LYS A 208 55.33 -7.94 -26.80
N SER A 209 55.83 -7.53 -27.98
CA SER A 209 57.25 -7.21 -28.20
C SER A 209 57.47 -5.80 -28.71
N ASP A 210 58.62 -5.19 -28.36
CA ASP A 210 59.03 -3.86 -28.86
C ASP A 210 59.16 -3.82 -30.40
N ALA A 211 59.39 -4.98 -31.03
CA ALA A 211 59.45 -5.14 -32.48
C ALA A 211 58.07 -4.93 -33.13
N GLU A 212 57.04 -5.61 -32.63
CA GLU A 212 55.64 -5.43 -33.08
C GLU A 212 55.16 -4.00 -32.84
N ARG A 213 55.66 -3.35 -31.76
CA ARG A 213 55.39 -1.94 -31.47
C ARG A 213 55.98 -0.98 -32.50
N LYS A 214 57.17 -1.25 -33.02
CA LYS A 214 57.78 -0.46 -34.10
C LYS A 214 57.06 -0.70 -35.43
N GLU A 215 56.74 -1.95 -35.74
CA GLU A 215 56.07 -2.30 -37.00
C GLU A 215 54.70 -1.66 -37.14
N TYR A 216 53.89 -1.69 -36.07
CA TYR A 216 52.58 -1.02 -36.02
C TYR A 216 52.70 0.52 -36.17
N LYS A 217 53.77 1.10 -35.62
CA LYS A 217 54.02 2.55 -35.71
C LYS A 217 54.43 2.96 -37.13
N ASP A 218 55.23 2.13 -37.80
CA ASP A 218 55.65 2.35 -39.19
C ASP A 218 54.51 2.14 -40.19
N THR A 219 53.54 1.27 -39.91
CA THR A 219 52.33 1.10 -40.75
C THR A 219 51.41 2.32 -40.65
N ILE A 220 51.16 2.82 -39.42
CA ILE A 220 50.37 4.05 -39.23
C ILE A 220 51.04 5.26 -39.91
N LEU A 221 52.36 5.41 -39.79
CA LEU A 221 53.09 6.51 -40.42
C LEU A 221 53.09 6.44 -41.95
N ARG A 222 52.94 5.24 -42.53
CA ARG A 222 52.76 5.04 -43.97
C ARG A 222 51.34 5.34 -44.47
N GLY A 223 50.38 5.60 -43.57
CA GLY A 223 48.98 5.83 -43.94
C GLY A 223 48.25 4.56 -44.39
N GLU A 224 48.90 3.40 -44.28
CA GLU A 224 48.31 2.10 -44.53
C GLU A 224 47.56 1.68 -43.27
N LEU A 225 46.27 2.07 -43.19
CA LEU A 225 45.39 1.50 -42.18
C LEU A 225 45.36 -0.01 -42.40
N PRO A 226 45.73 -0.84 -41.40
CA PRO A 226 45.69 -2.28 -41.56
C PRO A 226 44.26 -2.66 -41.94
N ALA A 227 44.11 -3.36 -43.06
CA ALA A 227 42.83 -3.88 -43.51
C ALA A 227 42.22 -4.64 -42.32
N LYS A 228 41.03 -4.23 -41.87
CA LYS A 228 40.28 -4.96 -40.84
C LYS A 228 40.16 -6.40 -41.36
N GLY A 229 40.90 -7.32 -40.76
CA GLY A 229 40.74 -8.74 -41.03
C GLY A 229 39.30 -9.12 -40.73
N GLU A 230 38.59 -9.60 -41.75
CA GLU A 230 37.30 -10.28 -41.64
C GLU A 230 37.44 -11.61 -40.91
#